data_AF-A0A0S8H454-F1
#
_entry.id   AF-A0A0S8H454-F1
#
_cell.length_a   1.000
_cell.length_b   1.000
_cell.length_c   1.000
_cell.angle_alpha   90.00
_cell.angle_beta   90.00
_cell.angle_gamma   90.00
#
_symmetry.space_group_name_H-M   'P 1'
#
loop_
_entity.id
_entity.type
_entity.pdbx_description
1 polymer ?
#
loop_
_entity_poly.entity_id
_entity_poly.type
_entity_poly.pdbx_seq_one_letter_code
_entity_poly.pdbx_strand_id
1 'polypeptide(L)'
;PVFQVAVYNVGQAQVVEGDSLQRTYLEDAIWAFRESIAASRRSDTLSEEDREDFIWSATANLAQVLAFQGRLLDAAEVYEQFLEDHPGSAEARSSLATFLAMQFAQLQDSLQVVQDSAEQAALLAQIDSLGARVSSQYSELLGMEEAGLEADEYHQMGIGLYQLDRLAEAAIAFRKALELEPYRPESLELLAHGLYASERFDTLVAVAGQLVERYPYNLEDLLLLAHACRETDDRERALEVLQRREALPFQLVQLNLQGGAAFGQIENLKLEPGTLIEIEFGFYDDSGNVVGSGRLSMNAPAQGELAPFRVTPEEAASGVSGVTYRVVAPS
;
A
#
# COMPACT_ATOMS: atom_id res chain seq x y z
N PRO A 1 -19.63 -12.63 -29.48
CA PRO A 1 -20.79 -13.34 -28.90
C PRO A 1 -20.49 -14.06 -27.58
N VAL A 2 -19.43 -14.87 -27.52
CA VAL A 2 -19.09 -15.65 -26.31
C VAL A 2 -18.70 -14.76 -25.13
N PHE A 3 -17.96 -13.66 -25.37
CA PHE A 3 -17.67 -12.65 -24.35
C PHE A 3 -18.95 -12.06 -23.69
N GLN A 4 -19.99 -11.78 -24.48
CA GLN A 4 -21.24 -11.24 -23.94
C GLN A 4 -22.01 -12.28 -23.10
N VAL A 5 -21.90 -13.56 -23.44
CA VAL A 5 -22.44 -14.65 -22.60
C VAL A 5 -21.75 -14.68 -21.25
N ALA A 6 -20.42 -14.50 -21.24
CA ALA A 6 -19.65 -14.44 -20.00
C ALA A 6 -20.10 -13.27 -19.10
N VAL A 7 -20.17 -12.05 -19.65
CA VAL A 7 -20.63 -10.86 -18.92
C VAL A 7 -22.07 -11.02 -18.43
N TYR A 8 -22.96 -11.61 -19.23
CA TYR A 8 -24.32 -11.89 -18.82
C TYR A 8 -24.37 -12.83 -17.61
N ASN A 9 -23.60 -13.92 -17.63
CA ASN A 9 -23.55 -14.88 -16.54
C ASN A 9 -22.99 -14.27 -15.25
N VAL A 10 -21.98 -13.40 -15.34
CA VAL A 10 -21.49 -12.62 -14.18
C VAL A 10 -22.61 -11.75 -13.61
N GLY A 11 -23.36 -11.05 -14.47
CA GLY A 11 -24.51 -10.24 -14.03
C GLY A 11 -25.61 -11.06 -13.35
N GLN A 12 -25.89 -12.28 -13.84
CA GLN A 12 -26.84 -13.18 -13.19
C GLN A 12 -26.34 -13.66 -11.82
N ALA A 13 -25.05 -13.99 -11.70
CA ALA A 13 -24.46 -14.40 -10.43
C ALA A 13 -24.56 -13.32 -9.34
N GLN A 14 -24.58 -12.03 -9.71
CA GLN A 14 -24.69 -10.92 -8.76
C GLN A 14 -26.10 -10.72 -8.19
N VAL A 15 -27.15 -11.15 -8.91
CA VAL A 15 -28.55 -10.89 -8.53
C VAL A 15 -29.27 -12.13 -7.96
N VAL A 16 -28.67 -13.31 -8.11
CA VAL A 16 -29.25 -14.57 -7.66
C VAL A 16 -28.91 -14.81 -6.19
N GLU A 17 -29.93 -15.10 -5.38
CA GLU A 17 -29.77 -15.55 -4.00
C GLU A 17 -29.60 -17.08 -3.97
N GLY A 18 -28.47 -17.55 -3.41
CA GLY A 18 -28.21 -18.97 -3.15
C GLY A 18 -26.94 -19.51 -3.82
N ASP A 19 -26.09 -20.15 -2.99
CA ASP A 19 -24.73 -20.58 -3.35
C ASP A 19 -24.63 -21.48 -4.60
N SER A 20 -25.60 -22.37 -4.80
CA SER A 20 -25.52 -23.36 -5.89
C SER A 20 -25.77 -22.74 -7.26
N LEU A 21 -26.78 -21.88 -7.39
CA LEU A 21 -27.14 -21.26 -8.66
C LEU A 21 -26.15 -20.15 -9.02
N GLN A 22 -25.71 -19.37 -8.03
CA GLN A 22 -24.63 -18.40 -8.19
C GLN A 22 -23.34 -19.08 -8.68
N ARG A 23 -22.94 -20.20 -8.06
CA ARG A 23 -21.75 -20.95 -8.49
C ARG A 23 -21.87 -21.43 -9.94
N THR A 24 -23.02 -21.94 -10.36
CA THR A 24 -23.23 -22.37 -11.76
C THR A 24 -23.00 -21.22 -12.74
N TYR A 25 -23.60 -20.05 -12.50
CA TYR A 25 -23.40 -18.89 -13.36
C TYR A 25 -21.93 -18.47 -13.43
N LEU A 26 -21.20 -18.53 -12.31
CA LEU A 26 -19.77 -18.21 -12.30
C LEU A 26 -18.93 -19.23 -13.08
N GLU A 27 -19.21 -20.53 -12.97
CA GLU A 27 -18.53 -21.56 -13.78
C GLU A 27 -18.83 -21.40 -15.28
N ASP A 28 -20.08 -21.08 -15.64
CA ASP A 28 -20.45 -20.82 -17.03
C ASP A 28 -19.76 -19.55 -17.56
N ALA A 29 -19.59 -18.52 -16.71
CA ALA A 29 -18.81 -17.33 -17.06
C ALA A 29 -17.32 -17.66 -17.27
N ILE A 30 -16.73 -18.46 -16.38
CA ILE A 30 -15.33 -18.91 -16.48
C ILE A 30 -15.10 -19.64 -17.81
N TRP A 31 -15.97 -20.60 -18.14
CA TRP A 31 -15.90 -21.31 -19.41
C TRP A 31 -16.00 -20.35 -20.59
N ALA A 32 -16.98 -19.44 -20.58
CA ALA A 32 -17.20 -18.50 -21.66
C ALA A 32 -16.03 -17.51 -21.85
N PHE A 33 -15.39 -17.03 -20.78
CA PHE A 33 -14.20 -16.20 -20.91
C PHE A 33 -13.01 -16.98 -21.49
N ARG A 34 -12.77 -18.22 -21.05
CA ARG A 34 -11.72 -19.09 -21.63
C ARG A 34 -11.92 -19.33 -23.12
N GLU A 35 -13.15 -19.64 -23.53
CA GLU A 35 -13.49 -19.79 -24.94
C GLU A 35 -13.37 -18.48 -25.71
N SER A 36 -13.69 -17.34 -25.09
CA SER A 36 -13.49 -16.02 -25.70
C SER A 36 -12.02 -15.77 -26.01
N ILE A 37 -11.10 -16.05 -25.06
CA ILE A 37 -9.65 -15.93 -25.26
C ILE A 37 -9.20 -16.83 -26.42
N ALA A 38 -9.59 -18.11 -26.39
CA ALA A 38 -9.20 -19.08 -27.41
C ALA A 38 -9.78 -18.77 -28.80
N ALA A 39 -10.99 -18.21 -28.87
CA ALA A 39 -11.62 -17.77 -30.11
C ALA A 39 -10.95 -16.52 -30.68
N SER A 40 -10.63 -15.53 -29.84
CA SER A 40 -9.91 -14.33 -30.26
C SER A 40 -8.53 -14.69 -30.82
N ARG A 41 -7.74 -15.54 -30.13
CA ARG A 41 -6.43 -16.00 -30.60
C ARG A 41 -6.46 -16.65 -31.99
N ARG A 42 -7.55 -17.33 -32.34
CA ARG A 42 -7.74 -18.03 -33.63
C ARG A 42 -8.48 -17.21 -34.69
N SER A 43 -8.86 -15.98 -34.38
CA SER A 43 -9.68 -15.16 -35.28
C SER A 43 -8.84 -14.56 -36.39
N ASP A 44 -9.11 -14.95 -37.63
CA ASP A 44 -8.50 -14.33 -38.83
C ASP A 44 -9.27 -13.09 -39.31
N THR A 45 -10.40 -12.77 -38.67
CA THR A 45 -11.30 -11.66 -39.07
C THR A 45 -11.17 -10.41 -38.21
N LEU A 46 -10.59 -10.52 -37.02
CA LEU A 46 -10.32 -9.38 -36.15
C LEU A 46 -9.00 -8.73 -36.57
N SER A 47 -8.89 -7.42 -36.36
CA SER A 47 -7.58 -6.79 -36.41
C SER A 47 -6.70 -7.31 -35.26
N GLU A 48 -5.38 -7.15 -35.36
CA GLU A 48 -4.46 -7.53 -34.29
C GLU A 48 -4.75 -6.74 -33.00
N GLU A 49 -4.99 -5.44 -33.13
CA GLU A 49 -5.39 -4.55 -32.02
C GLU A 49 -6.67 -5.05 -31.34
N ASP A 50 -7.75 -5.27 -32.10
CA ASP A 50 -9.02 -5.78 -31.53
C ASP A 50 -8.81 -7.14 -30.85
N ARG A 51 -7.96 -8.00 -31.43
CA ARG A 51 -7.69 -9.33 -30.88
C ARG A 51 -7.04 -9.21 -29.52
N GLU A 52 -6.00 -8.38 -29.38
CA GLU A 52 -5.32 -8.19 -28.11
C GLU A 52 -6.23 -7.53 -27.07
N ASP A 53 -7.04 -6.54 -27.46
CA ASP A 53 -8.02 -5.91 -26.56
C ASP A 53 -9.05 -6.91 -26.02
N PHE A 54 -9.56 -7.80 -26.88
CA PHE A 54 -10.49 -8.85 -26.46
C PHE A 54 -9.81 -9.90 -25.57
N ILE A 55 -8.58 -10.30 -25.89
CA ILE A 55 -7.82 -11.26 -25.06
C ILE A 55 -7.56 -10.65 -23.69
N TRP A 56 -7.08 -9.41 -23.62
CA TRP A 56 -6.85 -8.69 -22.38
C TRP A 56 -8.13 -8.61 -21.54
N SER A 57 -9.22 -8.09 -22.12
CA SER A 57 -10.50 -7.94 -21.44
C SER A 57 -11.04 -9.27 -20.93
N ALA A 58 -10.91 -10.36 -21.70
CA ALA A 58 -11.38 -11.67 -21.27
C ALA A 58 -10.47 -12.28 -20.19
N THR A 59 -9.15 -12.05 -20.26
CA THR A 59 -8.16 -12.48 -19.26
C THR A 59 -8.42 -11.81 -17.92
N ALA A 60 -8.54 -10.47 -17.90
CA ALA A 60 -8.79 -9.71 -16.69
C ALA A 60 -10.11 -10.11 -16.02
N ASN A 61 -11.20 -10.22 -16.80
CA ASN A 61 -12.50 -10.64 -16.28
C ASN A 61 -12.50 -12.09 -15.77
N LEU A 62 -11.84 -13.01 -16.48
CA LEU A 62 -11.71 -14.41 -16.06
C LEU A 62 -11.00 -14.50 -14.71
N ALA A 63 -9.86 -13.84 -14.57
CA ALA A 63 -9.10 -13.82 -13.32
C ALA A 63 -9.93 -13.23 -12.16
N GLN A 64 -10.68 -12.16 -12.42
CA GLN A 64 -11.55 -11.56 -11.40
C GLN A 64 -12.67 -12.50 -10.94
N VAL A 65 -13.29 -13.25 -11.85
CA VAL A 65 -14.32 -14.25 -11.51
C VAL A 65 -13.73 -15.41 -10.70
N LEU A 66 -12.54 -15.89 -11.08
CA LEU A 66 -11.81 -16.92 -10.34
C LEU A 66 -11.46 -16.45 -8.92
N ALA A 67 -10.95 -15.23 -8.79
CA ALA A 67 -10.64 -14.63 -7.50
C ALA A 67 -11.89 -14.45 -6.62
N PHE A 68 -13.04 -14.06 -7.21
CA PHE A 68 -14.31 -13.97 -6.49
C PHE A 68 -14.76 -15.33 -5.91
N GLN A 69 -14.40 -16.43 -6.56
CA GLN A 69 -14.62 -17.79 -6.04
C GLN A 69 -13.54 -18.27 -5.05
N GLY A 70 -12.57 -17.43 -4.70
CA GLY A 70 -11.42 -17.79 -3.85
C GLY A 70 -10.32 -18.60 -4.56
N ARG A 71 -10.38 -18.72 -5.89
CA ARG A 71 -9.43 -19.50 -6.70
C ARG A 71 -8.28 -18.62 -7.17
N LEU A 72 -7.51 -18.08 -6.22
CA LEU A 72 -6.46 -17.09 -6.48
C LEU A 72 -5.32 -17.64 -7.33
N LEU A 73 -4.91 -18.90 -7.13
CA LEU A 73 -3.88 -19.53 -7.97
C LEU A 73 -4.36 -19.75 -9.40
N ASP A 74 -5.63 -20.12 -9.62
CA ASP A 74 -6.18 -20.23 -10.98
C ASP A 74 -6.24 -18.84 -11.66
N ALA A 75 -6.54 -17.78 -10.90
CA ALA A 75 -6.50 -16.40 -11.40
C ALA A 75 -5.08 -15.98 -11.80
N ALA A 76 -4.07 -16.35 -10.99
CA ALA A 76 -2.66 -16.15 -11.30
C ALA A 76 -2.25 -16.91 -12.58
N GLU A 77 -2.61 -18.17 -12.72
CA GLU A 77 -2.29 -18.99 -13.91
C GLU A 77 -2.82 -18.36 -15.21
N VAL A 78 -3.97 -17.70 -15.16
CA VAL A 78 -4.54 -16.99 -16.33
C VAL A 78 -3.63 -15.85 -16.79
N TYR A 79 -3.04 -15.08 -15.87
CA TYR A 79 -2.07 -14.05 -16.22
C TYR A 79 -0.72 -14.61 -16.63
N GLU A 80 -0.26 -15.73 -16.03
CA GLU A 80 0.95 -16.42 -16.49
C GLU A 80 0.83 -16.83 -17.96
N GLN A 81 -0.30 -17.41 -18.37
CA GLN A 81 -0.58 -17.78 -19.76
C GLN A 81 -0.71 -16.57 -20.70
N PHE A 82 -1.15 -15.42 -20.19
CA PHE A 82 -1.19 -14.19 -20.97
C PHE A 82 0.21 -13.61 -21.20
N LEU A 83 1.06 -13.66 -20.15
CA LEU A 83 2.44 -13.19 -20.17
C LEU A 83 3.36 -14.04 -21.07
N GLU A 84 3.00 -15.28 -21.39
CA GLU A 84 3.72 -16.10 -22.40
C GLU A 84 3.79 -15.39 -23.77
N ASP A 85 2.69 -14.76 -24.19
CA ASP A 85 2.61 -14.01 -25.44
C ASP A 85 2.98 -12.51 -25.24
N HIS A 86 2.84 -12.01 -24.01
CA HIS A 86 3.01 -10.58 -23.65
C HIS A 86 4.03 -10.36 -22.52
N PRO A 87 5.30 -10.78 -22.67
CA PRO A 87 6.27 -10.75 -21.56
C PRO A 87 6.55 -9.35 -21.01
N GLY A 88 6.29 -8.31 -21.82
CA GLY A 88 6.44 -6.89 -21.46
C GLY A 88 5.21 -6.24 -20.82
N SER A 89 4.10 -6.94 -20.61
CA SER A 89 2.91 -6.35 -19.98
C SER A 89 3.14 -6.17 -18.48
N ALA A 90 3.39 -4.93 -18.06
CA ALA A 90 3.51 -4.57 -16.65
C ALA A 90 2.18 -4.76 -15.91
N GLU A 91 1.06 -4.37 -16.52
CA GLU A 91 -0.29 -4.50 -15.95
C GLU A 91 -0.66 -5.96 -15.66
N ALA A 92 -0.39 -6.88 -16.60
CA ALA A 92 -0.61 -8.31 -16.39
C ALA A 92 0.28 -8.87 -15.27
N ARG A 93 1.53 -8.41 -15.18
CA ARG A 93 2.48 -8.84 -14.15
C ARG A 93 2.14 -8.28 -12.76
N SER A 94 1.66 -7.04 -12.68
CA SER A 94 1.13 -6.41 -11.47
C SER A 94 -0.08 -7.20 -10.96
N SER A 95 -1.01 -7.52 -11.86
CA SER A 95 -2.19 -8.34 -11.56
C SER A 95 -1.81 -9.75 -11.09
N LEU A 96 -0.88 -10.42 -11.77
CA LEU A 96 -0.34 -11.72 -11.37
C LEU A 96 0.25 -11.66 -9.95
N ALA A 97 1.14 -10.70 -9.70
CA ALA A 97 1.79 -10.55 -8.41
C ALA A 97 0.77 -10.32 -7.29
N THR A 98 -0.29 -9.55 -7.57
CA THR A 98 -1.39 -9.29 -6.64
C THR A 98 -2.11 -10.58 -6.22
N PHE A 99 -2.54 -11.42 -7.16
CA PHE A 99 -3.21 -12.69 -6.83
C PHE A 99 -2.29 -13.67 -6.08
N LEU A 100 -1.01 -13.72 -6.45
CA LEU A 100 -0.02 -14.53 -5.74
C LEU A 100 0.20 -14.02 -4.30
N ALA A 101 0.30 -12.71 -4.09
CA ALA A 101 0.48 -12.10 -2.78
C ALA A 101 -0.75 -12.30 -1.87
N MET A 102 -1.96 -12.19 -2.43
CA MET A 102 -3.19 -12.50 -1.70
C MET A 102 -3.21 -13.95 -1.23
N GLN A 103 -2.84 -14.89 -2.09
CA GLN A 103 -2.78 -16.31 -1.71
C GLN A 103 -1.69 -16.55 -0.65
N PHE A 104 -0.54 -15.88 -0.78
CA PHE A 104 0.55 -15.95 0.19
C PHE A 104 0.09 -15.52 1.58
N ALA A 105 -0.59 -14.38 1.69
CA ALA A 105 -1.17 -13.90 2.94
C ALA A 105 -2.19 -14.89 3.54
N GLN A 106 -3.09 -15.45 2.72
CA GLN A 106 -4.06 -16.45 3.19
C GLN A 106 -3.41 -17.73 3.74
N LEU A 107 -2.32 -18.18 3.12
CA LEU A 107 -1.56 -19.33 3.63
C LEU A 107 -0.85 -18.98 4.95
N GLN A 108 -0.30 -17.77 5.09
CA GLN A 108 0.29 -17.32 6.35
C GLN A 108 -0.74 -17.27 7.50
N ASP A 109 -1.95 -16.77 7.23
CA ASP A 109 -3.04 -16.76 8.21
C ASP A 109 -3.45 -18.17 8.61
N SER A 110 -3.54 -19.08 7.63
CA SER A 110 -3.85 -20.49 7.88
C SER A 110 -2.79 -21.15 8.77
N LEU A 111 -1.52 -20.79 8.61
CA LEU A 111 -0.41 -21.37 9.38
C LEU A 111 -0.51 -21.04 10.87
N GLN A 112 -1.10 -19.90 11.24
CA GLN A 112 -1.26 -19.48 12.63
C GLN A 112 -2.20 -20.39 13.44
N VAL A 113 -3.16 -21.03 12.76
CA VAL A 113 -4.21 -21.82 13.45
C VAL A 113 -3.99 -23.32 13.36
N VAL A 114 -3.30 -23.80 12.32
CA VAL A 114 -2.99 -25.23 12.14
C VAL A 114 -2.11 -25.72 13.30
N GLN A 115 -2.50 -26.84 13.91
CA GLN A 115 -1.75 -27.46 15.02
C GLN A 115 -1.01 -28.73 14.61
N ASP A 116 -1.42 -29.36 13.51
CA ASP A 116 -0.79 -30.59 13.03
C ASP A 116 0.57 -30.29 12.41
N SER A 117 1.61 -30.97 12.89
CA SER A 117 3.00 -30.71 12.48
C SER A 117 3.28 -31.04 11.01
N ALA A 118 2.59 -32.02 10.42
CA ALA A 118 2.79 -32.39 9.02
C ALA A 118 2.10 -31.40 8.09
N GLU A 119 0.89 -30.94 8.47
CA GLU A 119 0.16 -29.90 7.77
C GLU A 119 0.89 -28.55 7.83
N GLN A 120 1.43 -28.16 9.00
CA GLN A 120 2.28 -26.97 9.14
C GLN A 120 3.49 -27.02 8.19
N ALA A 121 4.19 -28.16 8.14
CA ALA A 121 5.35 -28.32 7.26
C ALA A 121 4.98 -28.21 5.77
N ALA A 122 3.84 -28.78 5.38
CA ALA A 122 3.33 -28.68 4.01
C ALA A 122 2.92 -27.24 3.65
N LEU A 123 2.35 -26.50 4.59
CA LEU A 123 1.93 -25.12 4.40
C LEU A 123 3.15 -24.17 4.31
N LEU A 124 4.16 -24.36 5.17
CA LEU A 124 5.43 -23.64 5.09
C LEU A 124 6.09 -23.82 3.72
N ALA A 125 6.17 -25.06 3.21
CA ALA A 125 6.76 -25.30 1.89
C ALA A 125 5.99 -24.60 0.75
N GLN A 126 4.65 -24.49 0.86
CA GLN A 126 3.84 -23.74 -0.09
C GLN A 126 4.06 -22.23 0.03
N ILE A 127 4.12 -21.71 1.26
CA ILE A 127 4.43 -20.29 1.54
C ILE A 127 5.80 -19.92 0.96
N ASP A 128 6.82 -20.75 1.16
CA ASP A 128 8.17 -20.52 0.63
C ASP A 128 8.18 -20.47 -0.91
N SER A 129 7.55 -21.46 -1.54
CA SER A 129 7.43 -21.54 -3.01
C SER A 129 6.67 -20.33 -3.59
N LEU A 130 5.56 -19.98 -2.96
CA LEU A 130 4.73 -18.87 -3.39
C LEU A 130 5.42 -17.52 -3.15
N GLY A 131 6.09 -17.35 -2.02
CA GLY A 131 6.88 -16.16 -1.71
C GLY A 131 8.01 -15.93 -2.72
N ALA A 132 8.66 -17.00 -3.19
CA ALA A 132 9.63 -16.92 -4.28
C ALA A 132 9.00 -16.46 -5.61
N ARG A 133 7.79 -16.95 -5.93
CA ARG A 133 7.05 -16.49 -7.13
C ARG A 133 6.66 -15.03 -7.04
N VAL A 134 6.06 -14.59 -5.92
CA VAL A 134 5.70 -13.18 -5.68
C VAL A 134 6.94 -12.29 -5.80
N SER A 135 8.04 -12.69 -5.15
CA SER A 135 9.32 -12.00 -5.21
C SER A 135 9.81 -11.83 -6.66
N SER A 136 9.77 -12.89 -7.47
CA SER A 136 10.20 -12.83 -8.87
C SER A 136 9.40 -11.80 -9.66
N GLN A 137 8.06 -11.80 -9.51
CA GLN A 137 7.20 -10.88 -10.26
C GLN A 137 7.45 -9.42 -9.87
N TYR A 138 7.59 -9.14 -8.57
CA TYR A 138 7.91 -7.77 -8.11
C TYR A 138 9.29 -7.30 -8.55
N SER A 139 10.32 -8.17 -8.53
CA SER A 139 11.65 -7.79 -9.04
C SER A 139 11.63 -7.48 -10.54
N GLU A 140 10.89 -8.27 -11.31
CA GLU A 140 10.72 -8.00 -12.74
C GLU A 140 10.03 -6.65 -12.97
N LEU A 141 8.92 -6.37 -12.27
CA LEU A 141 8.23 -5.07 -12.33
C LEU A 141 9.14 -3.89 -11.94
N LEU A 142 9.92 -4.04 -10.88
CA LEU A 142 10.86 -3.00 -10.45
C LEU A 142 11.94 -2.69 -11.49
N GLY A 143 12.35 -3.71 -12.26
CA GLY A 143 13.34 -3.60 -13.33
C GLY A 143 12.82 -3.07 -14.66
N MET A 144 11.50 -2.89 -14.82
CA MET A 144 10.91 -2.30 -16.03
C MET A 144 11.10 -0.78 -16.05
N GLU A 145 11.61 -0.25 -17.16
CA GLU A 145 11.83 1.20 -17.34
C GLU A 145 10.50 1.96 -17.47
N GLU A 146 9.55 1.42 -18.22
CA GLU A 146 8.23 2.01 -18.47
C GLU A 146 7.12 1.06 -18.01
N ALA A 147 7.03 0.86 -16.68
CA ALA A 147 6.00 -0.03 -16.12
C ALA A 147 4.60 0.60 -16.11
N GLY A 148 4.48 1.93 -16.20
CA GLY A 148 3.19 2.64 -16.18
C GLY A 148 2.37 2.48 -14.91
N LEU A 149 2.96 1.94 -13.83
CA LEU A 149 2.26 1.68 -12.57
C LEU A 149 1.92 2.96 -11.82
N GLU A 150 0.78 2.95 -11.13
CA GLU A 150 0.31 4.03 -10.27
C GLU A 150 0.97 3.99 -8.88
N ALA A 151 0.80 5.07 -8.11
CA ALA A 151 1.39 5.17 -6.77
C ALA A 151 0.88 4.07 -5.82
N ASP A 152 -0.41 3.72 -5.90
CA ASP A 152 -0.98 2.65 -5.07
C ASP A 152 -0.39 1.28 -5.42
N GLU A 153 -0.17 0.98 -6.70
CA GLU A 153 0.46 -0.28 -7.13
C GLU A 153 1.90 -0.41 -6.61
N TYR A 154 2.69 0.67 -6.70
CA TYR A 154 4.03 0.69 -6.09
C TYR A 154 3.98 0.55 -4.57
N HIS A 155 3.00 1.16 -3.92
CA HIS A 155 2.80 1.06 -2.47
C HIS A 155 2.45 -0.39 -2.07
N GLN A 156 1.49 -1.03 -2.74
CA GLN A 156 1.11 -2.43 -2.47
C GLN A 156 2.26 -3.39 -2.75
N MET A 157 3.02 -3.17 -3.84
CA MET A 157 4.24 -3.93 -4.10
C MET A 157 5.26 -3.76 -2.97
N GLY A 158 5.43 -2.54 -2.45
CA GLY A 158 6.29 -2.29 -1.30
C GLY A 158 5.88 -3.08 -0.06
N ILE A 159 4.57 -3.14 0.24
CA ILE A 159 4.03 -3.95 1.35
C ILE A 159 4.33 -5.44 1.13
N GLY A 160 4.04 -5.97 -0.06
CA GLY A 160 4.30 -7.37 -0.39
C GLY A 160 5.79 -7.74 -0.28
N LEU A 161 6.68 -6.89 -0.80
CA LEU A 161 8.12 -7.07 -0.67
C LEU A 161 8.60 -6.99 0.78
N TYR A 162 8.01 -6.12 1.59
CA TYR A 162 8.32 -6.00 3.01
C TYR A 162 7.94 -7.28 3.78
N GLN A 163 6.76 -7.84 3.51
CA GLN A 163 6.29 -9.10 4.09
C GLN A 163 7.16 -10.31 3.69
N LEU A 164 7.81 -10.24 2.53
CA LEU A 164 8.74 -11.24 2.02
C LEU A 164 10.19 -11.02 2.52
N ASP A 165 10.41 -10.09 3.44
CA ASP A 165 11.73 -9.69 3.96
C ASP A 165 12.69 -9.16 2.87
N ARG A 166 12.13 -8.69 1.73
CA ARG A 166 12.88 -8.07 0.64
C ARG A 166 12.98 -6.57 0.81
N LEU A 167 13.48 -6.17 1.97
CA LEU A 167 13.41 -4.82 2.52
C LEU A 167 14.05 -3.75 1.62
N ALA A 168 15.16 -4.06 0.95
CA ALA A 168 15.81 -3.14 0.03
C ALA A 168 14.97 -2.85 -1.23
N GLU A 169 14.25 -3.85 -1.74
CA GLU A 169 13.35 -3.67 -2.90
C GLU A 169 12.04 -3.03 -2.48
N ALA A 170 11.53 -3.36 -1.28
CA ALA A 170 10.40 -2.66 -0.69
C ALA A 170 10.67 -1.14 -0.60
N ALA A 171 11.86 -0.75 -0.15
CA ALA A 171 12.28 0.65 -0.12
C ALA A 171 12.35 1.29 -1.52
N ILE A 172 12.70 0.53 -2.57
CA ILE A 172 12.63 1.05 -3.95
C ILE A 172 11.18 1.26 -4.37
N ALA A 173 10.30 0.31 -4.09
CA ALA A 173 8.87 0.40 -4.43
C ALA A 173 8.20 1.59 -3.72
N PHE A 174 8.38 1.74 -2.40
CA PHE A 174 7.84 2.90 -1.67
C PHE A 174 8.40 4.23 -2.17
N ARG A 175 9.68 4.27 -2.59
CA ARG A 175 10.24 5.47 -3.22
C ARG A 175 9.56 5.80 -4.54
N LYS A 176 9.34 4.82 -5.42
CA LYS A 176 8.60 5.02 -6.67
C LYS A 176 7.16 5.50 -6.41
N ALA A 177 6.50 4.98 -5.36
CA ALA A 177 5.20 5.49 -4.93
C ALA A 177 5.25 6.97 -4.52
N LEU A 178 6.27 7.39 -3.75
CA LEU A 178 6.46 8.79 -3.33
C LEU A 178 6.93 9.72 -4.47
N GLU A 179 7.53 9.18 -5.53
CA GLU A 179 7.84 9.97 -6.73
C GLU A 179 6.56 10.38 -7.47
N LEU A 180 5.50 9.57 -7.38
CA LEU A 180 4.18 9.84 -7.95
C LEU A 180 3.27 10.62 -6.98
N GLU A 181 3.25 10.24 -5.70
CA GLU A 181 2.47 10.85 -4.63
C GLU A 181 3.36 11.29 -3.45
N PRO A 182 3.98 12.48 -3.50
CA PRO A 182 5.03 12.86 -2.54
C PRO A 182 4.56 12.98 -1.10
N TYR A 183 3.27 13.23 -0.87
CA TYR A 183 2.71 13.49 0.45
C TYR A 183 1.97 12.31 1.07
N ARG A 184 2.02 11.12 0.45
CA ARG A 184 1.42 9.89 1.00
C ARG A 184 2.14 9.46 2.29
N PRO A 185 1.55 9.67 3.48
CA PRO A 185 2.26 9.48 4.76
C PRO A 185 2.72 8.04 4.94
N GLU A 186 1.85 7.07 4.62
CA GLU A 186 2.10 5.65 4.84
C GLU A 186 3.29 5.14 4.01
N SER A 187 3.45 5.62 2.77
CA SER A 187 4.61 5.26 1.94
C SER A 187 5.92 5.84 2.48
N LEU A 188 5.89 7.05 3.06
CA LEU A 188 7.09 7.67 3.64
C LEU A 188 7.55 6.94 4.90
N GLU A 189 6.61 6.58 5.77
CA GLU A 189 6.89 5.78 6.97
C GLU A 189 7.43 4.39 6.61
N LEU A 190 6.77 3.68 5.70
CA LEU A 190 7.20 2.34 5.27
C LEU A 190 8.53 2.36 4.51
N LEU A 191 8.82 3.43 3.75
CA LEU A 191 10.15 3.64 3.18
C LEU A 191 11.22 3.75 4.28
N ALA A 192 10.97 4.56 5.30
CA ALA A 192 11.91 4.75 6.39
C ALA A 192 12.14 3.44 7.17
N HIS A 193 11.08 2.68 7.46
CA HIS A 193 11.19 1.37 8.09
C HIS A 193 11.93 0.34 7.21
N GLY A 194 11.63 0.27 5.91
CA GLY A 194 12.34 -0.60 4.99
C GLY A 194 13.83 -0.28 4.89
N LEU A 195 14.19 1.01 4.89
CA LEU A 195 15.59 1.46 4.92
C LEU A 195 16.28 1.14 6.24
N TYR A 196 15.59 1.30 7.38
CA TYR A 196 16.13 0.94 8.70
C TYR A 196 16.39 -0.57 8.80
N ALA A 197 15.40 -1.38 8.45
CA ALA A 197 15.49 -2.83 8.53
C ALA A 197 16.52 -3.42 7.55
N SER A 198 16.73 -2.77 6.39
CA SER A 198 17.80 -3.12 5.45
C SER A 198 19.16 -2.46 5.75
N GLU A 199 19.29 -1.80 6.90
CA GLU A 199 20.52 -1.13 7.38
C GLU A 199 21.09 -0.08 6.39
N ARG A 200 20.22 0.54 5.57
CA ARG A 200 20.60 1.57 4.58
C ARG A 200 20.58 2.96 5.21
N PHE A 201 21.38 3.12 6.28
CA PHE A 201 21.36 4.31 7.14
C PHE A 201 21.71 5.61 6.41
N ASP A 202 22.61 5.58 5.43
CA ASP A 202 22.98 6.76 4.62
C ASP A 202 21.76 7.40 3.94
N THR A 203 20.86 6.58 3.38
CA THR A 203 19.64 7.05 2.74
C THR A 203 18.55 7.34 3.78
N LEU A 204 18.51 6.56 4.87
CA LEU A 204 17.55 6.75 5.94
C LEU A 204 17.67 8.13 6.59
N VAL A 205 18.87 8.69 6.76
CA VAL A 205 19.05 10.04 7.33
C VAL A 205 18.24 11.08 6.57
N ALA A 206 18.21 11.00 5.23
CA ALA A 206 17.44 11.94 4.40
C ALA A 206 15.93 11.71 4.56
N VAL A 207 15.48 10.46 4.52
CA VAL A 207 14.05 10.10 4.61
C VAL A 207 13.47 10.39 6.00
N ALA A 208 14.17 9.97 7.06
CA ALA A 208 13.80 10.29 8.44
C ALA A 208 13.84 11.81 8.71
N GLY A 209 14.72 12.55 8.02
CA GLY A 209 14.70 14.00 7.99
C GLY A 209 13.39 14.57 7.45
N GLN A 210 12.86 14.01 6.35
CA GLN A 210 11.57 14.41 5.79
C GLN A 210 10.41 14.09 6.74
N LEU A 211 10.42 12.93 7.41
CA LEU A 211 9.43 12.60 8.45
C LEU A 211 9.44 13.64 9.56
N VAL A 212 10.61 13.97 10.10
CA VAL A 212 10.77 14.98 11.17
C VAL A 212 10.39 16.40 10.71
N GLU A 213 10.53 16.71 9.43
CA GLU A 213 10.06 17.98 8.86
C GLU A 213 8.53 18.05 8.78
N ARG A 214 7.89 16.95 8.34
CA ARG A 214 6.42 16.87 8.21
C ARG A 214 5.70 16.67 9.54
N TYR A 215 6.33 15.92 10.44
CA TYR A 215 5.80 15.48 11.73
C TYR A 215 6.75 15.84 12.88
N PRO A 216 6.98 17.15 13.13
CA PRO A 216 8.03 17.64 14.02
C PRO A 216 7.84 17.30 15.50
N TYR A 217 6.66 16.83 15.91
CA TYR A 217 6.28 16.44 17.27
C TYR A 217 5.95 14.94 17.36
N ASN A 218 6.61 14.11 16.56
CA ASN A 218 6.56 12.65 16.68
C ASN A 218 7.87 12.14 17.34
N LEU A 219 7.76 11.49 18.49
CA LEU A 219 8.93 10.97 19.22
C LEU A 219 9.62 9.81 18.50
N GLU A 220 8.87 9.01 17.72
CA GLU A 220 9.38 7.86 16.97
C GLU A 220 10.19 8.33 15.75
N ASP A 221 9.70 9.31 15.00
CA ASP A 221 10.42 9.87 13.85
C ASP A 221 11.74 10.53 14.26
N LEU A 222 11.73 11.27 15.37
CA LEU A 222 12.96 11.85 15.93
C LEU A 222 13.93 10.77 16.40
N LEU A 223 13.44 9.68 17.00
CA LEU A 223 14.29 8.57 17.43
C LEU A 223 14.90 7.85 16.21
N LEU A 224 14.11 7.63 15.17
CA LEU A 224 14.55 7.01 13.92
C LEU A 224 15.65 7.84 13.25
N LEU A 225 15.48 9.17 13.15
CA LEU A 225 16.49 10.07 12.62
C LEU A 225 17.77 10.05 13.47
N ALA A 226 17.64 10.10 14.80
CA ALA A 226 18.80 10.04 15.70
C ALA A 226 19.58 8.73 15.55
N HIS A 227 18.89 7.59 15.41
CA HIS A 227 19.52 6.31 15.13
C HIS A 227 20.25 6.33 13.78
N ALA A 228 19.60 6.80 12.72
CA ALA A 228 20.22 6.89 11.40
C ALA A 228 21.49 7.76 11.41
N CYS A 229 21.46 8.92 12.08
CA CYS A 229 22.64 9.78 12.24
C CYS A 229 23.76 9.07 13.03
N ARG A 230 23.42 8.31 14.08
CA ARG A 230 24.41 7.57 14.86
C ARG A 230 25.11 6.49 14.03
N GLU A 231 24.35 5.72 13.26
CA GLU A 231 24.91 4.64 12.42
C GLU A 231 25.74 5.18 11.24
N THR A 232 25.53 6.44 10.85
CA THR A 232 26.35 7.16 9.85
C THR A 232 27.49 8.00 10.48
N ASP A 233 27.75 7.82 11.78
CA ASP A 233 28.75 8.53 12.60
C ASP A 233 28.58 10.06 12.69
N ASP A 234 27.40 10.59 12.32
CA ASP A 234 26.99 11.97 12.56
C ASP A 234 26.47 12.14 14.00
N ARG A 235 27.39 12.00 14.96
CA ARG A 235 27.07 12.00 16.40
C ARG A 235 26.57 13.34 16.91
N GLU A 236 27.04 14.43 16.32
CA GLU A 236 26.62 15.79 16.70
C GLU A 236 25.14 15.96 16.39
N ARG A 237 24.73 15.66 15.14
CA ARG A 237 23.32 15.72 14.75
C ARG A 237 22.46 14.71 15.51
N ALA A 238 22.95 13.50 15.75
CA ALA A 238 22.22 12.51 16.56
C ALA A 238 21.91 13.06 17.97
N LEU A 239 22.89 13.71 18.61
CA LEU A 239 22.70 14.31 19.93
C LEU A 239 21.70 15.47 19.89
N GLU A 240 21.79 16.36 18.90
CA GLU A 240 20.85 17.47 18.71
C GLU A 240 19.41 16.97 18.55
N VAL A 241 19.19 15.93 17.73
CA VAL A 241 17.87 15.33 17.50
C VAL A 241 17.34 14.68 18.77
N LEU A 242 18.18 13.97 19.55
CA LEU A 242 17.78 13.39 20.83
C LEU A 242 17.45 14.46 21.87
N GLN A 243 18.20 15.56 21.91
CA GLN A 243 17.89 16.70 22.78
C GLN A 243 16.55 17.33 22.41
N ARG A 244 16.27 17.50 21.12
CA ARG A 244 14.96 17.97 20.64
C ARG A 244 13.84 17.02 21.02
N ARG A 245 14.03 15.71 20.85
CA ARG A 245 13.08 14.66 21.26
C ARG A 245 12.76 14.76 22.75
N GLU A 246 13.80 14.87 23.58
CA GLU A 246 13.63 15.02 25.02
C GLU A 246 12.99 16.36 25.38
N ALA A 247 13.23 17.43 24.63
CA ALA A 247 12.64 18.74 24.89
C ALA A 247 11.16 18.85 24.49
N LEU A 248 10.58 17.87 23.80
CA LEU A 248 9.19 17.96 23.34
C LEU A 248 8.21 18.14 24.52
N PRO A 249 7.37 19.18 24.49
CA PRO A 249 6.38 19.42 25.54
C PRO A 249 5.18 18.46 25.45
N PHE A 250 4.87 17.98 24.25
CA PHE A 250 3.82 17.03 23.92
C PHE A 250 4.18 16.32 22.61
N GLN A 251 3.46 15.26 22.26
CA GLN A 251 3.60 14.61 20.95
C GLN A 251 2.26 14.43 20.25
N LEU A 252 2.28 14.38 18.92
CA LEU A 252 1.16 13.96 18.09
C LEU A 252 1.37 12.50 17.70
N VAL A 253 0.39 11.66 18.03
CA VAL A 253 0.41 10.23 17.71
C VAL A 253 -0.82 9.86 16.90
N GLN A 254 -0.72 8.77 16.14
CA GLN A 254 -1.81 8.23 15.33
C GLN A 254 -2.42 9.26 14.37
N LEU A 255 -1.58 10.16 13.82
CA LEU A 255 -2.01 11.15 12.83
C LEU A 255 -2.36 10.44 11.53
N ASN A 256 -3.62 10.49 11.12
CA ASN A 256 -4.11 9.86 9.89
C ASN A 256 -5.07 10.78 9.15
N LEU A 257 -5.26 10.53 7.85
CA LEU A 257 -6.26 11.18 7.03
C LEU A 257 -7.46 10.27 6.77
N GLN A 258 -8.66 10.80 6.96
CA GLN A 258 -9.88 10.09 6.59
C GLN A 258 -10.93 11.09 6.09
N GLY A 259 -11.45 10.87 4.88
CA GLY A 259 -12.48 11.73 4.29
C GLY A 259 -12.07 13.21 4.21
N GLY A 260 -10.78 13.47 3.95
CA GLY A 260 -10.19 14.82 3.87
C GLY A 260 -9.99 15.54 5.21
N ALA A 261 -10.23 14.87 6.34
CA ALA A 261 -9.95 15.41 7.67
C ALA A 261 -8.75 14.69 8.29
N ALA A 262 -7.94 15.43 9.04
CA ALA A 262 -6.86 14.89 9.86
C ALA A 262 -7.39 14.52 11.24
N PHE A 263 -7.01 13.35 11.73
CA PHE A 263 -7.35 12.85 13.05
C PHE A 263 -6.10 12.35 13.74
N GLY A 264 -6.05 12.45 15.06
CA GLY A 264 -4.97 11.89 15.86
C GLY A 264 -5.19 12.16 17.32
N GLN A 265 -4.15 11.97 18.11
CA GLN A 265 -4.15 12.26 19.53
C GLN A 265 -2.95 13.11 19.90
N ILE A 266 -3.14 14.00 20.88
CA ILE A 266 -2.06 14.72 21.52
C ILE A 266 -1.81 14.08 22.88
N GLU A 267 -0.58 13.64 23.11
CA GLU A 267 -0.12 13.21 24.42
C GLU A 267 0.63 14.36 25.10
N ASN A 268 0.16 14.79 26.27
CA ASN A 268 0.89 15.80 27.03
C ASN A 268 2.09 15.16 27.76
N LEU A 269 3.31 15.57 27.41
CA LEU A 269 4.52 15.03 28.04
C LEU A 269 4.97 15.85 29.24
N LYS A 270 4.90 17.19 29.15
CA LYS A 270 5.54 18.11 30.10
C LYS A 270 4.77 19.41 30.38
N LEU A 271 3.68 19.69 29.66
CA LEU A 271 2.91 20.92 29.86
C LEU A 271 2.07 20.89 31.13
N GLU A 272 1.87 22.05 31.73
CA GLU A 272 0.85 22.22 32.77
C GLU A 272 -0.53 21.92 32.18
N PRO A 273 -1.37 21.11 32.84
CA PRO A 273 -2.73 20.82 32.36
C PRO A 273 -3.51 22.12 32.15
N GLY A 274 -4.21 22.24 31.02
CA GLY A 274 -4.90 23.48 30.65
C GLY A 274 -4.07 24.46 29.81
N THR A 275 -2.77 24.22 29.60
CA THR A 275 -1.95 25.04 28.70
C THR A 275 -2.52 25.01 27.29
N LEU A 276 -2.67 26.17 26.65
CA LEU A 276 -3.18 26.25 25.28
C LEU A 276 -2.16 25.67 24.29
N ILE A 277 -2.62 24.75 23.45
CA ILE A 277 -1.90 24.18 22.31
C ILE A 277 -2.57 24.68 21.03
N GLU A 278 -1.80 25.32 20.16
CA GLU A 278 -2.26 25.79 18.86
C GLU A 278 -1.40 25.17 17.74
N ILE A 279 -2.06 24.55 16.76
CA ILE A 279 -1.41 23.86 15.65
C ILE A 279 -2.07 24.27 14.33
N GLU A 280 -1.25 24.62 13.34
CA GLU A 280 -1.66 24.86 11.97
C GLU A 280 -1.37 23.63 11.12
N PHE A 281 -2.39 23.13 10.43
CA PHE A 281 -2.32 22.00 9.50
C PHE A 281 -2.34 22.50 8.07
N GLY A 282 -1.49 21.92 7.22
CA GLY A 282 -1.52 22.05 5.77
C GLY A 282 -1.99 20.74 5.14
N PHE A 283 -2.92 20.83 4.20
CA PHE A 283 -3.47 19.69 3.47
C PHE A 283 -3.03 19.73 2.01
N TYR A 284 -2.66 18.57 1.48
CA TYR A 284 -2.06 18.44 0.16
C TYR A 284 -2.80 17.42 -0.70
N ASP A 285 -2.80 17.64 -2.01
CA ASP A 285 -3.22 16.64 -2.99
C ASP A 285 -2.10 15.66 -3.35
N ASP A 286 -2.43 14.70 -4.21
CA ASP A 286 -1.53 13.65 -4.71
C ASP A 286 -0.29 14.23 -5.40
N SER A 287 -0.42 15.41 -6.01
CA SER A 287 0.69 16.12 -6.66
C SER A 287 1.52 16.96 -5.68
N GLY A 288 1.15 17.02 -4.41
CA GLY A 288 1.79 17.83 -3.39
C GLY A 288 1.42 19.32 -3.43
N ASN A 289 0.35 19.70 -4.11
CA ASN A 289 -0.16 21.07 -4.06
C ASN A 289 -0.94 21.28 -2.75
N VAL A 290 -0.81 22.47 -2.16
CA VAL A 290 -1.63 22.86 -1.01
C VAL A 290 -3.08 23.02 -1.46
N VAL A 291 -3.98 22.20 -0.92
CA VAL A 291 -5.42 22.24 -1.19
C VAL A 291 -6.24 22.81 -0.04
N GLY A 292 -5.63 23.02 1.13
CA GLY A 292 -6.30 23.68 2.25
C GLY A 292 -5.43 23.81 3.48
N SER A 293 -5.94 24.55 4.45
CA SER A 293 -5.36 24.69 5.78
C SER A 293 -6.41 24.49 6.85
N GLY A 294 -5.99 24.06 8.04
CA GLY A 294 -6.85 23.93 9.21
C GLY A 294 -6.14 24.34 10.48
N ARG A 295 -6.90 24.69 11.52
CA ARG A 295 -6.36 25.07 12.82
C ARG A 295 -6.93 24.21 13.91
N LEU A 296 -6.05 23.77 14.82
CA LEU A 296 -6.41 23.15 16.09
C LEU A 296 -6.07 24.11 17.22
N SER A 297 -7.03 24.32 18.12
CA SER A 297 -6.83 25.06 19.36
C SER A 297 -7.47 24.23 20.47
N MET A 298 -6.66 23.76 21.42
CA MET A 298 -7.15 22.97 22.54
C MET A 298 -6.27 23.12 23.77
N ASN A 299 -6.80 22.77 24.93
CA ASN A 299 -6.04 22.76 26.17
C ASN A 299 -5.31 21.42 26.33
N ALA A 300 -4.06 21.48 26.78
CA ALA A 300 -3.26 20.31 27.11
C ALA A 300 -3.99 19.43 28.14
N PRO A 301 -4.10 18.10 27.91
CA PRO A 301 -4.67 17.17 28.88
C PRO A 301 -3.77 17.04 30.12
N ALA A 302 -4.13 16.18 31.08
CA ALA A 302 -3.23 15.91 32.19
C ALA A 302 -1.90 15.32 31.67
N GLN A 303 -0.81 15.49 32.42
CA GLN A 303 0.48 14.95 32.01
C GLN A 303 0.42 13.42 31.89
N GLY A 304 0.88 12.88 30.76
CA GLY A 304 0.80 11.47 30.38
C GLY A 304 -0.55 11.04 29.81
N GLU A 305 -1.53 11.94 29.71
CA GLU A 305 -2.83 11.65 29.10
C GLU A 305 -2.88 12.02 27.62
N LEU A 306 -3.74 11.28 26.90
CA LEU A 306 -4.04 11.44 25.49
C LEU A 306 -5.37 12.20 25.31
N ALA A 307 -5.38 13.17 24.41
CA ALA A 307 -6.59 13.85 23.98
C ALA A 307 -6.78 13.74 22.46
N PRO A 308 -7.93 13.21 21.98
CA PRO A 308 -8.17 13.10 20.55
C PRO A 308 -8.45 14.46 19.93
N PHE A 309 -8.06 14.63 18.67
CA PHE A 309 -8.40 15.81 17.87
C PHE A 309 -8.90 15.41 16.49
N ARG A 310 -9.61 16.35 15.86
CA ARG A 310 -10.00 16.30 14.46
C ARG A 310 -9.85 17.70 13.88
N VAL A 311 -9.22 17.80 12.71
CA VAL A 311 -9.08 19.04 11.96
C VAL A 311 -9.57 18.81 10.54
N THR A 312 -10.50 19.64 10.11
CA THR A 312 -10.92 19.73 8.70
C THR A 312 -10.30 20.96 8.08
N PRO A 313 -10.02 20.96 6.77
CA PRO A 313 -9.71 22.16 6.02
C PRO A 313 -10.80 23.23 6.24
N GLU A 314 -10.40 24.50 6.36
CA GLU A 314 -11.33 25.63 6.56
C GLU A 314 -12.24 25.85 5.36
N GLU A 315 -11.74 25.56 4.16
CA GLU A 315 -12.49 25.53 2.92
C GLU A 315 -12.64 24.08 2.44
N ALA A 316 -13.73 23.77 1.74
CA ALA A 316 -13.97 22.42 1.23
C ALA A 316 -12.86 22.03 0.24
N ALA A 317 -11.94 21.15 0.67
CA ALA A 317 -10.88 20.63 -0.16
C ALA A 317 -11.26 19.22 -0.65
N SER A 318 -11.20 19.01 -1.96
CA SER A 318 -11.32 17.69 -2.59
C SER A 318 -9.93 17.15 -2.91
N GLY A 319 -9.77 15.83 -2.86
CA GLY A 319 -8.50 15.18 -3.23
C GLY A 319 -7.39 15.35 -2.19
N VAL A 320 -7.73 15.47 -0.90
CA VAL A 320 -6.74 15.51 0.18
C VAL A 320 -6.15 14.12 0.38
N SER A 321 -4.84 13.99 0.19
CA SER A 321 -4.07 12.76 0.41
C SER A 321 -2.85 12.96 1.31
N GLY A 322 -2.49 14.21 1.58
CA GLY A 322 -1.35 14.57 2.42
C GLY A 322 -1.70 15.53 3.55
N VAL A 323 -1.00 15.40 4.68
CA VAL A 323 -1.09 16.35 5.79
C VAL A 323 0.28 16.60 6.42
N THR A 324 0.55 17.87 6.71
CA THR A 324 1.68 18.30 7.55
C THR A 324 1.16 19.27 8.61
N TYR A 325 1.96 19.53 9.64
CA TYR A 325 1.58 20.50 10.66
C TYR A 325 2.75 21.29 11.22
N ARG A 326 2.43 22.43 11.82
CA ARG A 326 3.37 23.26 12.57
C ARG A 326 2.70 23.71 13.87
N VAL A 327 3.41 23.55 14.98
CA VAL A 327 2.97 24.05 16.28
C VAL A 327 3.21 25.56 16.35
N VAL A 328 2.18 26.30 16.72
CA VAL A 328 2.20 27.76 16.91
C VAL A 328 2.42 28.10 18.38
N ALA A 329 1.80 27.33 19.28
CA ALA A 329 1.95 27.48 20.73
C ALA A 329 1.81 26.12 21.43
N PRO A 330 2.48 25.93 22.58
CA PRO A 330 3.44 26.83 23.21
C PRO A 330 4.80 26.86 22.48
N SER A 331 5.41 28.04 22.38
CA SER A 331 6.74 28.28 21.79
C SER A 331 7.88 27.89 22.72
#